data_AF-A0A957EZK9-F1
#
_entry.id   AF-A0A957EZK9-F1
#
_cell.length_a   1.000
_cell.length_b   1.000
_cell.length_c   1.000
_cell.angle_alpha   90.00
_cell.angle_beta   90.00
_cell.angle_gamma   90.00
#
_symmetry.space_group_name_H-M   'P 1'
#
loop_
_entity.id
_entity.type
_entity.pdbx_description
1 polymer ?
#
loop_
_entity_poly.entity_id
_entity_poly.type
_entity_poly.pdbx_seq_one_letter_code
_entity_poly.pdbx_strand_id
1 'polypeptide(L)' 'MLLGEYLHNIDEKGRLIIPAKFRGDLAAGIVVTRGFDQNLIAFPINEWETLAAGIMQRPLSDRTHRDFRR' A
#
# COMPACT_ATOMS: atom_id res chain seq x y z
N MET A 1 1.84 0.78 14.32
CA MET A 1 1.20 -0.51 13.91
C MET A 1 -0.22 -0.20 13.47
N LEU A 2 -0.55 -0.47 12.20
CA LEU A 2 -1.80 -0.03 11.56
C LEU A 2 -2.92 -1.07 11.74
N LEU A 3 -3.56 -1.11 12.92
CA LEU A 3 -4.65 -2.04 13.22
C LEU A 3 -5.97 -1.34 13.46
N GLY A 4 -7.06 -1.97 13.03
CA GLY A 4 -8.44 -1.52 13.25
C GLY A 4 -9.19 -1.28 11.95
N GLU A 5 -10.51 -1.33 12.04
CA GLU A 5 -11.42 -1.19 10.90
C GLU A 5 -12.15 0.15 10.97
N TYR A 6 -12.25 0.82 9.84
CA TYR A 6 -12.87 2.14 9.73
C TYR A 6 -13.71 2.22 8.46
N LEU A 7 -14.97 2.60 8.60
CA LEU A 7 -15.83 2.93 7.47
C LEU A 7 -15.61 4.40 7.08
N HIS A 8 -15.32 4.64 5.81
CA HIS A 8 -15.10 5.95 5.26
C HIS A 8 -15.93 6.16 4.01
N ASN A 9 -16.49 7.36 3.88
CA ASN A 9 -17.06 7.82 2.63
C ASN A 9 -15.95 8.41 1.76
N ILE A 10 -16.07 8.21 0.45
CA ILE A 10 -15.24 8.87 -0.55
C ILE A 10 -15.90 10.19 -0.92
N ASP A 11 -15.14 11.28 -0.89
CA ASP A 11 -15.66 12.57 -1.29
C ASP A 11 -15.79 12.71 -2.82
N GLU A 12 -16.41 13.79 -3.28
CA GLU A 12 -16.63 14.06 -4.72
C GLU A 12 -15.33 14.14 -5.53
N LYS A 13 -14.18 14.30 -4.87
CA LYS A 13 -12.86 14.36 -5.50
C LYS A 13 -12.11 13.04 -5.42
N GLY A 14 -12.75 11.96 -4.98
CA GLY A 14 -12.13 10.65 -4.84
C GLY A 14 -11.19 10.53 -3.63
N ARG A 15 -11.32 11.40 -2.62
CA ARG A 15 -10.45 11.38 -1.44
C ARG A 15 -11.08 10.61 -0.29
N LEU A 16 -10.23 9.92 0.46
CA LEU A 16 -10.56 9.25 1.72
C LEU A 16 -9.73 9.89 2.85
N ILE A 17 -10.35 10.12 4.00
CA ILE A 17 -9.67 10.72 5.16
C ILE A 17 -9.05 9.62 6.01
N ILE A 18 -7.73 9.67 6.20
CA ILE A 18 -7.03 8.75 7.08
C ILE A 18 -7.38 9.05 8.56
N PRO A 19 -7.78 8.03 9.35
CA PRO A 19 -8.01 8.16 10.79
C PRO A 19 -6.83 8.82 11.52
N ALA A 20 -7.14 9.72 12.46
CA ALA A 20 -6.13 10.52 13.15
C ALA A 20 -5.00 9.69 13.78
N LYS A 21 -5.34 8.51 14.34
CA LYS A 21 -4.38 7.60 14.97
C LYS A 21 -3.27 7.07 14.05
N PHE A 22 -3.50 7.07 12.73
CA PHE A 22 -2.53 6.58 11.74
C PHE A 22 -1.70 7.69 11.11
N ARG A 23 -2.09 8.96 11.29
CA ARG A 23 -1.44 10.08 10.60
C ARG A 23 0.02 10.25 11.00
N GLY A 24 0.39 9.92 12.24
CA GLY A 24 1.78 9.95 12.70
C GLY A 24 2.66 8.94 11.96
N ASP A 25 2.25 7.66 11.95
CA ASP A 25 2.94 6.57 11.26
C ASP A 25 3.06 6.82 9.73
N LEU A 26 2.16 7.61 9.15
CA LEU A 26 2.08 7.90 7.71
C LEU A 26 2.56 9.33 7.33
N ALA A 27 3.09 10.10 8.29
CA ALA A 27 3.40 11.53 8.08
C ALA A 27 4.51 11.77 7.04
N ALA A 28 5.46 10.83 6.92
CA ALA A 28 6.55 10.91 5.95
C ALA A 28 6.07 10.68 4.50
N GLY A 29 4.85 10.21 4.31
CA GLY A 29 4.26 9.89 3.02
C GLY A 29 3.81 8.44 2.93
N ILE A 30 3.07 8.15 1.87
CA ILE A 30 2.43 6.86 1.63
C ILE A 30 2.58 6.44 0.18
N VAL A 31 2.71 5.13 -0.02
CA VAL A 31 2.60 4.49 -1.33
C VAL A 31 1.33 3.68 -1.37
N VAL A 32 0.49 3.91 -2.39
CA VAL A 32 -0.75 3.17 -2.60
C VAL A 32 -0.57 2.25 -3.80
N THR A 33 -0.89 0.98 -3.63
CA THR A 33 -0.84 -0.03 -4.69
C THR A 33 -2.16 -0.79 -4.79
N ARG A 34 -2.36 -1.48 -5.91
CA ARG A 34 -3.44 -2.45 -6.06
C ARG A 34 -3.06 -3.71 -5.29
N GLY A 35 -3.91 -4.14 -4.37
CA GLY A 35 -3.76 -5.42 -3.70
C GLY A 35 -4.50 -6.54 -4.42
N PHE A 36 -4.68 -7.63 -3.69
CA PHE A 36 -5.48 -8.77 -4.15
C PHE A 36 -6.98 -8.46 -3.99
N ASP A 37 -7.84 -9.12 -4.76
CA ASP A 37 -9.30 -9.06 -4.60
C ASP A 37 -9.92 -7.64 -4.70
N GLN A 38 -9.45 -6.85 -5.67
CA GLN A 38 -9.97 -5.50 -5.98
C GLN A 38 -9.88 -4.50 -4.81
N ASN A 39 -8.87 -4.64 -3.95
CA ASN A 39 -8.59 -3.65 -2.91
C ASN A 39 -7.39 -2.77 -3.25
N LEU A 40 -7.26 -1.68 -2.49
CA LEU A 40 -6.07 -0.85 -2.44
C LEU A 40 -5.35 -1.11 -1.13
N ILE A 41 -4.03 -1.21 -1.20
CA ILE A 41 -3.15 -1.34 -0.03
C ILE A 41 -2.28 -0.10 0.04
N ALA A 42 -2.19 0.50 1.22
CA ALA A 42 -1.34 1.65 1.48
C ALA A 42 -0.21 1.26 2.44
N PHE A 43 1.01 1.65 2.10
CA PHE A 43 2.21 1.38 2.89
C PHE A 43 2.88 2.69 3.32
N PRO A 44 3.44 2.75 4.54
CA PRO A 44 4.50 3.68 4.87
C PRO A 44 5.67 3.54 3.89
N ILE A 45 6.35 4.64 3.55
CA ILE A 45 7.46 4.63 2.55
C ILE A 45 8.55 3.62 2.93
N ASN A 46 8.98 3.59 4.19
CA ASN A 46 10.04 2.70 4.67
C ASN A 46 9.68 1.22 4.53
N GLU A 47 8.43 0.85 4.80
CA GLU A 47 7.96 -0.54 4.62
C GLU A 47 7.84 -0.89 3.15
N TRP A 48 7.36 0.05 2.32
CA TRP A 48 7.31 -0.13 0.88
C TRP A 48 8.69 -0.38 0.27
N GLU A 49 9.70 0.41 0.64
CA GLU A 49 11.07 0.23 0.14
C GLU A 49 11.62 -1.16 0.49
N THR A 50 11.39 -1.61 1.71
CA THR A 50 11.79 -2.95 2.17
C THR A 50 11.09 -4.04 1.37
N LEU A 51 9.78 -3.92 1.17
CA LEU A 51 8.99 -4.88 0.41
C LEU A 51 9.39 -4.90 -1.08
N ALA A 52 9.55 -3.73 -1.68
CA ALA A 52 9.97 -3.56 -3.07
C ALA A 52 11.37 -4.15 -3.31
N ALA A 53 12.32 -3.92 -2.41
CA ALA A 53 13.65 -4.52 -2.48
C ALA A 53 13.59 -6.06 -2.45
N GLY A 54 12.75 -6.64 -1.59
CA GLY A 54 12.54 -8.08 -1.52
C GLY A 54 11.93 -8.67 -2.79
N ILE A 55 10.98 -7.96 -3.41
CA ILE A 55 10.40 -8.33 -4.71
C ILE A 55 11.49 -8.28 -5.79
N MET A 56 12.30 -7.22 -5.86
CA MET A 56 13.33 -7.10 -6.90
C MET A 56 14.40 -8.19 -6.88
N GLN A 57 14.64 -8.84 -5.74
CA GLN A 57 15.62 -9.93 -5.62
C GLN A 57 15.13 -11.28 -6.19
N ARG A 58 13.84 -11.43 -6.51
CA ARG A 58 13.31 -12.69 -7.06
C ARG A 58 13.60 -12.83 -8.56
N PRO A 59 13.93 -14.05 -9.05
CA PRO A 59 14.27 -14.27 -10.45
C PRO A 59 13.18 -13.78 -11.41
N LEU A 60 13.59 -13.08 -12.46
CA LEU A 60 12.70 -12.64 -13.54
C LEU A 60 12.07 -13.80 -14.32
N SER A 61 12.58 -15.02 -14.17
CA SER A 61 12.07 -16.22 -14.84
C SER A 61 10.70 -16.66 -14.31
N ASP A 62 10.34 -16.31 -13.07
CA ASP A 62 9.03 -16.61 -12.50
C ASP A 62 7.93 -15.73 -13.15
N ARG A 63 6.99 -16.39 -13.82
CA ARG A 63 5.88 -15.72 -14.52
C ARG A 63 4.99 -14.95 -13.57
N THR A 64 4.67 -15.54 -12.41
CA THR A 64 3.82 -14.92 -11.38
C THR A 64 4.46 -13.64 -10.84
N HIS A 65 5.79 -13.65 -10.72
CA HIS A 65 6.55 -12.50 -10.25
C HIS A 65 6.58 -11.34 -11.26
N ARG A 66 6.63 -11.65 -12.57
CA ARG A 66 6.55 -10.61 -13.62
C ARG A 66 5.17 -9.95 -13.67
N ASP A 67 4.12 -10.74 -13.49
CA ASP A 67 2.75 -10.24 -13.50
C ASP A 67 2.49 -9.31 -12.30
N PHE A 68 3.15 -9.53 -11.16
CA PHE A 68 3.07 -8.64 -9.99
C PHE A 68 3.78 -7.29 -10.16
N ARG A 69 4.73 -7.16 -11.10
CA ARG A 69 5.48 -5.92 -11.36
C ARG A 69 4.78 -4.94 -12.33
N ARG A 70 3.72 -5.37 -13.02
CA ARG A 70 2.98 -4.59 -14.04
C ARG A 70 1.72 -3.95 -13.47
#